data_AF-A0A2V9VFS6-F1
#
_entry.id   AF-A0A2V9VFS6-F1
#
_cell.length_a   1.000
_cell.length_b   1.000
_cell.length_c   1.000
_cell.angle_alpha   90.00
_cell.angle_beta   90.00
_cell.angle_gamma   90.00
#
_symmetry.space_group_name_H-M   'P 1'
#
loop_
_entity.id
_entity.type
_entity.pdbx_description
1 polymer ?
#
loop_
_entity_poly.entity_id
_entity_poly.type
_entity_poly.pdbx_seq_one_letter_code
_entity_poly.pdbx_strand_id
1 'polypeptide(L)'
;NGGQGLGLLTAHGHDWSQEVSEGWWSPAYGRKEPAPVAHFGTVAELPTEFVTLLVPGVEKGEQELGKIVRIEGSSIAKVCGYRYRTSSEEEHCIVFGTAGEHWTLGPWRSDAEFMYWGVERDGLTRTLIFCNGTYVENSGRRIVSSKQRITRCELMGKGKETTVHSSEKESIVVHDSLEGIPSELEAVSLVSTLPDSKTGSQEMPSGRTDV
;
A
#
# COMPACT_ATOMS: atom_id res chain seq x y z
N ASN A 1 -27.50 -17.68 -1.54
CA ASN A 1 -27.07 -16.55 -0.70
C ASN A 1 -25.59 -16.30 -0.94
N GLY A 2 -25.28 -15.39 -1.87
CA GLY A 2 -23.92 -14.94 -2.11
C GLY A 2 -23.47 -14.11 -0.92
N GLY A 3 -22.69 -14.70 -0.02
CA GLY A 3 -22.14 -13.98 1.11
C GLY A 3 -21.02 -13.06 0.63
N GLN A 4 -21.16 -11.76 0.87
CA GLN A 4 -20.06 -10.82 0.74
C GLN A 4 -18.96 -11.21 1.74
N GLY A 5 -17.74 -11.40 1.25
CA GLY A 5 -16.56 -11.74 2.04
C GLY A 5 -15.70 -10.53 2.38
N LEU A 6 -14.64 -10.78 3.16
CA LEU A 6 -13.56 -9.83 3.42
C LEU A 6 -12.31 -10.32 2.69
N GLY A 7 -11.78 -9.51 1.78
CA GLY A 7 -10.49 -9.72 1.13
C GLY A 7 -9.35 -9.20 2.00
N LEU A 8 -8.26 -9.96 2.08
CA LEU A 8 -7.01 -9.54 2.70
C LEU A 8 -5.94 -9.46 1.61
N LEU A 9 -5.33 -8.29 1.45
CA LEU A 9 -4.23 -8.06 0.52
C LEU A 9 -2.98 -7.64 1.27
N THR A 10 -1.91 -8.41 1.16
CA THR A 10 -0.60 -8.07 1.75
C THR A 10 0.31 -7.43 0.72
N ALA A 11 1.22 -6.56 1.18
CA ALA A 11 2.18 -5.92 0.28
C ALA A 11 3.08 -6.96 -0.42
N HIS A 12 3.07 -6.99 -1.75
CA HIS A 12 3.79 -7.99 -2.53
C HIS A 12 5.29 -8.07 -2.18
N GLY A 13 5.85 -9.27 -2.16
CA GLY A 13 7.27 -9.51 -1.86
C GLY A 13 7.62 -9.34 -0.39
N HIS A 14 6.67 -9.60 0.51
CA HIS A 14 6.91 -9.49 1.95
C HIS A 14 7.66 -10.71 2.54
N ASP A 15 7.67 -11.86 1.87
CA ASP A 15 8.34 -13.11 2.30
C ASP A 15 7.85 -13.72 3.62
N TRP A 16 6.67 -13.31 4.11
CA TRP A 16 6.05 -13.92 5.30
C TRP A 16 5.30 -15.17 4.88
N SER A 17 5.35 -16.21 5.71
CA SER A 17 4.48 -17.37 5.56
C SER A 17 3.02 -16.96 5.72
N GLN A 18 2.14 -17.65 5.00
CA GLN A 18 0.70 -17.38 4.99
C GLN A 18 -0.06 -18.70 5.17
N GLU A 19 -0.99 -18.74 6.11
CA GLU A 19 -1.85 -19.89 6.38
C GLU A 19 -3.27 -19.41 6.69
N VAL A 20 -4.28 -20.16 6.22
CA VAL A 20 -5.65 -20.01 6.69
C VAL A 20 -6.05 -21.29 7.40
N SER A 21 -6.40 -21.19 8.67
CA SER A 21 -6.83 -22.31 9.51
C SER A 21 -8.25 -22.10 10.05
N GLU A 22 -8.89 -23.19 10.48
CA GLU A 22 -10.16 -23.09 11.20
C GLU A 22 -9.89 -22.77 12.67
N GLY A 23 -10.40 -21.62 13.11
CA GLY A 23 -10.37 -21.18 14.49
C GLY A 23 -11.77 -20.99 15.04
N TRP A 24 -11.86 -20.20 16.11
CA TRP A 24 -13.12 -19.96 16.81
C TRP A 24 -13.24 -18.51 17.21
N TRP A 25 -14.45 -17.96 17.10
CA TRP A 25 -14.80 -16.65 17.62
C TRP A 25 -15.97 -16.78 18.60
N SER A 26 -16.07 -15.86 19.56
CA SER A 26 -17.11 -15.88 20.59
C SER A 26 -17.91 -14.56 20.55
N PRO A 27 -19.09 -14.52 19.92
CA PRO A 27 -19.91 -13.30 19.86
C PRO A 27 -20.38 -12.81 21.24
N ALA A 28 -20.60 -13.75 22.14
CA ALA A 28 -21.10 -13.51 23.48
C ALA A 28 -20.60 -14.61 24.42
N TYR A 29 -20.65 -14.34 25.72
CA TYR A 29 -20.29 -15.31 26.74
C TYR A 29 -21.11 -16.61 26.58
N GLY A 30 -20.42 -17.76 26.67
CA GLY A 30 -21.03 -19.07 26.49
C GLY A 30 -21.33 -19.47 25.04
N ARG A 31 -21.06 -18.60 24.05
CA ARG A 31 -21.18 -18.92 22.62
C ARG A 31 -19.81 -19.00 21.96
N LYS A 32 -19.62 -20.04 21.17
CA LYS A 32 -18.40 -20.30 20.42
C LYS A 32 -18.77 -20.78 19.02
N GLU A 33 -18.25 -20.11 18.00
CA GLU A 33 -18.59 -20.34 16.60
C GLU A 33 -17.32 -20.52 15.77
N PRO A 34 -17.27 -21.48 14.82
CA PRO A 34 -16.13 -21.62 13.92
C PRO A 34 -15.91 -20.33 13.12
N ALA A 35 -14.65 -19.94 12.95
CA ALA A 35 -14.27 -18.80 12.13
C ALA A 35 -12.92 -19.06 11.43
N PRO A 36 -12.76 -18.66 10.16
CA PRO A 36 -11.47 -18.72 9.51
C PRO A 36 -10.48 -17.75 10.18
N VAL A 37 -9.24 -18.20 10.37
CA VAL A 37 -8.14 -17.40 10.92
C VAL A 37 -7.01 -17.36 9.90
N ALA A 38 -6.67 -16.15 9.44
CA ALA A 38 -5.48 -15.92 8.63
C ALA A 38 -4.27 -15.68 9.54
N HIS A 39 -3.21 -16.45 9.32
CA HIS A 39 -1.95 -16.34 10.04
C HIS A 39 -0.83 -15.94 9.08
N PHE A 40 -0.09 -14.91 9.47
CA PHE A 40 1.08 -14.42 8.76
C PHE A 40 2.27 -14.45 9.71
N GLY A 41 3.36 -15.13 9.32
CA GLY A 41 4.53 -15.32 10.18
C GLY A 41 5.84 -15.06 9.46
N THR A 42 6.83 -14.54 10.18
CA THR A 42 8.19 -14.41 9.68
C THR A 42 9.21 -14.45 10.83
N VAL A 43 10.47 -14.69 10.48
CA VAL A 43 11.63 -14.48 11.35
C VAL A 43 12.49 -13.42 10.69
N ALA A 44 12.56 -12.23 11.26
CA ALA A 44 13.23 -11.08 10.67
C ALA A 44 13.97 -10.25 11.72
N GLU A 45 15.01 -9.53 11.29
CA GLU A 45 15.68 -8.53 12.11
C GLU A 45 14.84 -7.26 12.21
N LEU A 46 14.86 -6.63 13.38
CA LEU A 46 14.10 -5.42 13.64
C LEU A 46 14.86 -4.16 13.19
N PRO A 47 14.16 -3.10 12.73
CA PRO A 47 12.70 -3.00 12.63
C PRO A 47 12.12 -3.77 11.43
N THR A 48 10.99 -4.46 11.65
CA THR A 48 10.24 -5.16 10.61
C THR A 48 8.84 -4.55 10.46
N GLU A 49 8.32 -4.54 9.24
CA GLU A 49 7.02 -3.96 8.90
C GLU A 49 6.14 -5.00 8.18
N PHE A 50 4.83 -4.94 8.41
CA PHE A 50 3.83 -5.74 7.72
C PHE A 50 2.61 -4.89 7.40
N VAL A 51 2.23 -4.86 6.12
CA VAL A 51 1.11 -4.04 5.64
C VAL A 51 0.07 -4.92 4.97
N THR A 52 -1.16 -4.75 5.42
CA THR A 52 -2.34 -5.45 4.92
C THR A 52 -3.46 -4.45 4.65
N LEU A 53 -4.09 -4.57 3.47
CA LEU A 53 -5.33 -3.90 3.12
C LEU A 53 -6.51 -4.85 3.35
N LEU A 54 -7.55 -4.35 4.01
CA LEU A 54 -8.80 -5.07 4.25
C LEU A 54 -9.85 -4.55 3.28
N VAL A 55 -10.33 -5.41 2.38
CA VAL A 55 -11.30 -5.05 1.33
C VAL A 55 -12.64 -5.70 1.66
N PRO A 56 -13.65 -4.96 2.15
CA PRO A 56 -14.96 -5.52 2.42
C PRO A 56 -15.76 -5.76 1.14
N GLY A 57 -16.79 -6.61 1.19
CA GLY A 57 -17.76 -6.72 0.11
C GLY A 57 -17.34 -7.60 -1.06
N VAL A 58 -16.32 -8.44 -0.88
CA VAL A 58 -15.76 -9.27 -1.95
C VAL A 58 -16.73 -10.40 -2.30
N GLU A 59 -17.18 -10.45 -3.56
CA GLU A 59 -18.03 -11.53 -4.04
C GLU A 59 -17.19 -12.76 -4.41
N LYS A 60 -17.75 -13.94 -4.19
CA LYS A 60 -17.06 -15.21 -4.44
C LYS A 60 -16.95 -15.44 -5.95
N GLY A 61 -15.75 -15.30 -6.50
CA GLY A 61 -15.42 -15.72 -7.87
C GLY A 61 -15.23 -14.58 -8.87
N GLU A 62 -15.43 -13.32 -8.50
CA GLU A 62 -15.16 -12.18 -9.38
C GLU A 62 -14.49 -11.03 -8.63
N GLN A 63 -13.58 -10.37 -9.36
CA GLN A 63 -12.74 -9.21 -9.01
C GLN A 63 -11.35 -9.55 -8.46
N GLU A 64 -10.33 -9.33 -9.30
CA GLU A 64 -8.98 -9.06 -8.82
C GLU A 64 -9.05 -7.88 -7.86
N LEU A 65 -8.78 -8.14 -6.57
CA LEU A 65 -8.84 -7.14 -5.50
C LEU A 65 -7.81 -6.02 -5.67
N GLY A 66 -7.00 -6.06 -6.71
CA GLY A 66 -5.88 -5.18 -6.95
C GLY A 66 -4.58 -5.70 -6.34
N LYS A 67 -3.53 -4.89 -6.43
CA LYS A 67 -2.20 -5.21 -5.90
C LYS A 67 -1.72 -4.07 -5.03
N ILE A 68 -1.26 -4.39 -3.82
CA ILE A 68 -0.50 -3.49 -2.98
C ILE A 68 0.99 -3.82 -3.06
N VAL A 69 1.80 -2.81 -3.33
CA VAL A 69 3.25 -2.92 -3.54
C VAL A 69 3.97 -1.84 -2.76
N ARG A 70 5.20 -2.14 -2.31
CA ARG A 70 6.07 -1.13 -1.74
C ARG A 70 6.61 -0.20 -2.84
N ILE A 71 6.67 1.09 -2.56
CA ILE A 71 7.19 2.12 -3.46
C ILE A 71 8.71 2.11 -3.44
N GLU A 72 9.34 2.32 -4.59
CA GLU A 72 10.80 2.42 -4.68
C GLU A 72 11.38 3.58 -3.86
N GLY A 73 12.57 3.39 -3.29
CA GLY A 73 13.21 4.36 -2.40
C GLY A 73 12.65 4.35 -0.97
N SER A 74 11.68 3.48 -0.67
CA SER A 74 11.20 3.28 0.70
C SER A 74 12.30 2.73 1.61
N SER A 75 12.40 3.30 2.81
CA SER A 75 13.25 2.84 3.91
C SER A 75 12.49 2.96 5.22
N ILE A 76 12.39 1.85 5.97
CA ILE A 76 11.68 1.79 7.26
C ILE A 76 12.24 2.82 8.25
N ALA A 77 13.53 3.17 8.14
CA ALA A 77 14.20 4.10 9.04
C ALA A 77 13.88 5.58 8.77
N LYS A 78 13.26 5.93 7.63
CA LYS A 78 13.02 7.34 7.26
C LYS A 78 11.63 7.58 6.68
N VAL A 79 11.31 6.90 5.58
CA VAL A 79 10.04 7.04 4.86
C VAL A 79 9.71 5.74 4.17
N CYS A 80 8.52 5.20 4.41
CA CYS A 80 8.04 3.99 3.75
C CYS A 80 6.73 4.29 3.05
N GLY A 81 6.59 3.90 1.78
CA GLY A 81 5.36 4.07 1.03
C GLY A 81 4.86 2.79 0.39
N TYR A 82 3.54 2.72 0.27
CA TYR A 82 2.81 1.64 -0.38
C TYR A 82 1.88 2.21 -1.42
N ARG A 83 1.80 1.52 -2.55
CA ARG A 83 0.87 1.82 -3.63
C ARG A 83 -0.09 0.66 -3.79
N TYR A 84 -1.37 0.94 -3.72
CA TYR A 84 -2.47 0.03 -4.01
C TYR A 84 -3.13 0.46 -5.31
N ARG A 85 -3.25 -0.46 -6.26
CA ARG A 85 -3.95 -0.22 -7.54
C ARG A 85 -5.00 -1.30 -7.76
N THR A 86 -6.21 -0.88 -8.08
CA THR A 86 -7.30 -1.79 -8.47
C THR A 86 -7.22 -2.11 -9.97
N SER A 87 -7.94 -3.15 -10.40
CA SER A 87 -8.14 -3.43 -11.83
C SER A 87 -8.94 -2.33 -12.57
N SER A 88 -9.57 -1.42 -11.82
CA SER A 88 -10.36 -0.29 -12.37
C SER A 88 -9.59 1.03 -12.44
N GLU A 89 -8.25 0.97 -12.43
CA GLU A 89 -7.34 2.13 -12.49
C GLU A 89 -7.44 3.12 -11.31
N GLU A 90 -8.20 2.77 -10.27
CA GLU A 90 -8.16 3.45 -8.97
C GLU A 90 -6.79 3.22 -8.34
N GLU A 91 -6.15 4.29 -7.87
CA GLU A 91 -4.80 4.23 -7.32
C GLU A 91 -4.74 4.99 -5.99
N HIS A 92 -4.14 4.33 -4.99
CA HIS A 92 -3.96 4.86 -3.65
C HIS A 92 -2.51 4.71 -3.23
N CYS A 93 -1.94 5.77 -2.70
CA CYS A 93 -0.59 5.79 -2.14
C CYS A 93 -0.69 6.15 -0.66
N ILE A 94 -0.06 5.34 0.18
CA ILE A 94 0.02 5.54 1.63
C ILE A 94 1.49 5.66 1.98
N VAL A 95 1.88 6.74 2.65
CA VAL A 95 3.26 7.03 3.03
C VAL A 95 3.34 7.31 4.52
N PHE A 96 4.30 6.67 5.17
CA PHE A 96 4.64 6.83 6.58
C PHE A 96 6.03 7.47 6.68
N GLY A 97 6.09 8.65 7.28
CA GLY A 97 7.32 9.42 7.51
C GLY A 97 7.75 9.34 8.96
N THR A 98 9.05 9.47 9.20
CA THR A 98 9.59 9.59 10.57
C THR A 98 9.24 10.96 11.16
N ALA A 99 8.81 10.98 12.42
CA ALA A 99 8.43 12.19 13.12
C ALA A 99 9.56 13.24 13.11
N GLY A 100 9.22 14.47 12.72
CA GLY A 100 10.16 15.59 12.67
C GLY A 100 11.11 15.59 11.46
N GLU A 101 11.10 14.56 10.61
CA GLU A 101 12.01 14.42 9.49
C GLU A 101 11.38 14.85 8.16
N HIS A 102 12.21 15.46 7.30
CA HIS A 102 11.83 15.75 5.92
C HIS A 102 12.16 14.54 5.03
N TRP A 103 11.23 14.18 4.16
CA TRP A 103 11.38 13.04 3.28
C TRP A 103 11.02 13.38 1.83
N THR A 104 11.59 12.58 0.94
CA THR A 104 11.26 12.53 -0.48
C THR A 104 11.03 11.07 -0.82
N LEU A 105 9.93 10.79 -1.52
CA LEU A 105 9.59 9.46 -2.01
C LEU A 105 8.94 9.60 -3.39
N GLY A 106 9.65 9.17 -4.43
CA GLY A 106 9.28 9.48 -5.81
C GLY A 106 9.10 10.99 -6.04
N PRO A 107 7.99 11.44 -6.65
CA PRO A 107 7.73 12.86 -6.88
C PRO A 107 7.30 13.61 -5.60
N TRP A 108 7.00 12.91 -4.52
CA TRP A 108 6.45 13.52 -3.30
C TRP A 108 7.55 13.97 -2.35
N ARG A 109 7.30 15.13 -1.73
CA ARG A 109 8.14 15.67 -0.66
C ARG A 109 7.28 16.27 0.44
N SER A 110 7.61 15.96 1.69
CA SER A 110 6.88 16.45 2.87
C SER A 110 7.72 16.25 4.13
N ASP A 111 7.22 16.76 5.25
CA ASP A 111 7.65 16.50 6.62
C ASP A 111 6.53 15.86 7.48
N ALA A 112 5.50 15.35 6.82
CA ALA A 112 4.35 14.70 7.45
C ALA A 112 4.69 13.29 7.92
N GLU A 113 4.15 12.88 9.07
CA GLU A 113 4.30 11.52 9.58
C GLU A 113 3.41 10.52 8.83
N PHE A 114 2.32 11.00 8.26
CA PHE A 114 1.42 10.23 7.42
C PHE A 114 0.98 11.07 6.23
N MET A 115 0.96 10.46 5.05
CA MET A 115 0.34 11.02 3.85
C MET A 115 -0.45 9.95 3.11
N TYR A 116 -1.64 10.30 2.65
CA TYR A 116 -2.41 9.52 1.70
C TYR A 116 -2.68 10.34 0.44
N TRP A 117 -2.51 9.71 -0.72
CA TRP A 117 -2.90 10.25 -2.01
C TRP A 117 -3.77 9.23 -2.73
N GLY A 118 -4.96 9.63 -3.16
CA GLY A 118 -5.89 8.76 -3.87
C GLY A 118 -6.42 9.40 -5.13
N VAL A 119 -6.56 8.59 -6.19
CA VAL A 119 -7.33 8.92 -7.39
C VAL A 119 -8.48 7.93 -7.47
N GLU A 120 -9.70 8.44 -7.39
CA GLU A 120 -10.92 7.63 -7.49
C GLU A 120 -11.10 7.09 -8.91
N ARG A 121 -11.98 6.09 -9.08
CA ARG A 121 -12.28 5.46 -10.38
C ARG A 121 -12.70 6.44 -11.49
N ASP A 122 -13.31 7.57 -11.13
CA ASP A 122 -13.72 8.58 -12.12
C ASP A 122 -12.53 9.34 -12.73
N GLY A 123 -11.32 9.20 -12.17
CA GLY A 123 -10.09 9.88 -12.59
C GLY A 123 -10.09 11.40 -12.34
N LEU A 124 -11.18 11.94 -11.83
CA LEU A 124 -11.41 13.37 -11.62
C LEU A 124 -11.33 13.73 -10.14
N THR A 125 -11.79 12.82 -9.28
CA THR A 125 -11.80 12.98 -7.83
C THR A 125 -10.46 12.53 -7.27
N ARG A 126 -9.82 13.45 -6.54
CA ARG A 126 -8.51 13.25 -5.93
C ARG A 126 -8.58 13.60 -4.46
N THR A 127 -7.90 12.82 -3.64
CA THR A 127 -7.87 13.02 -2.20
C THR A 127 -6.42 13.05 -1.74
N LEU A 128 -6.03 14.14 -1.08
CA LEU A 128 -4.76 14.27 -0.38
C LEU A 128 -5.04 14.41 1.11
N ILE A 129 -4.46 13.55 1.92
CA ILE A 129 -4.50 13.66 3.38
C ILE A 129 -3.07 13.70 3.88
N PHE A 130 -2.79 14.55 4.86
CA PHE A 130 -1.55 14.46 5.62
C PHE A 130 -1.78 14.76 7.10
N CYS A 131 -0.98 14.12 7.94
CA CYS A 131 -1.03 14.28 9.39
C CYS A 131 0.34 14.64 9.94
N ASN A 132 0.34 15.43 11.01
CA ASN A 132 1.52 15.91 11.70
C ASN A 132 2.56 16.43 10.71
N GLY A 133 2.21 17.38 9.84
CA GLY A 133 3.11 17.95 8.83
C GLY A 133 2.91 19.44 8.65
N THR A 134 3.84 20.09 7.97
CA THR A 134 3.77 21.52 7.62
C THR A 134 3.61 21.75 6.13
N TYR A 135 3.89 20.78 5.26
CA TYR A 135 3.66 20.93 3.81
C TYR A 135 3.53 19.61 3.07
N VAL A 136 2.95 19.67 1.88
CA VAL A 136 3.04 18.59 0.87
C VAL A 136 3.37 19.20 -0.49
N GLU A 137 4.31 18.58 -1.19
CA GLU A 137 4.81 18.98 -2.50
C GLU A 137 4.87 17.76 -3.42
N ASN A 138 4.57 17.97 -4.71
CA ASN A 138 4.71 16.97 -5.76
C ASN A 138 5.44 17.57 -6.95
N SER A 139 6.50 16.92 -7.43
CA SER A 139 7.27 17.33 -8.63
C SER A 139 7.73 18.79 -8.58
N GLY A 140 8.14 19.27 -7.40
CA GLY A 140 8.57 20.66 -7.18
C GLY A 140 7.43 21.68 -7.05
N ARG A 141 6.16 21.25 -7.18
CA ARG A 141 4.97 22.10 -6.98
C ARG A 141 4.45 21.95 -5.56
N ARG A 142 4.46 23.05 -4.81
CA ARG A 142 3.85 23.10 -3.48
C ARG A 142 2.34 23.01 -3.63
N ILE A 143 1.71 22.04 -2.97
CA ILE A 143 0.26 21.86 -3.00
C ILE A 143 -0.36 22.58 -1.81
N VAL A 144 0.19 22.35 -0.62
CA VAL A 144 -0.32 22.87 0.64
C VAL A 144 0.83 23.15 1.60
N SER A 145 0.68 24.18 2.42
CA SER A 145 1.62 24.50 3.50
C SER A 145 0.93 25.11 4.72
N SER A 146 1.59 25.03 5.88
CA SER A 146 1.26 25.78 7.08
C SER A 146 2.52 26.32 7.75
N LYS A 147 2.36 27.39 8.54
CA LYS A 147 3.43 27.93 9.39
C LYS A 147 3.72 27.07 10.64
N GLN A 148 2.81 26.15 10.97
CA GLN A 148 2.90 25.27 12.13
C GLN A 148 2.55 23.83 11.74
N ARG A 149 2.95 22.87 12.56
CA ARG A 149 2.60 21.47 12.35
C ARG A 149 1.09 21.29 12.52
N ILE A 150 0.45 20.72 11.51
CA ILE A 150 -0.98 20.47 11.43
C ILE A 150 -1.23 19.04 11.87
N THR A 151 -2.17 18.81 12.78
CA THR A 151 -2.50 17.45 13.22
C THR A 151 -3.13 16.65 12.09
N ARG A 152 -4.07 17.23 11.34
CA ARG A 152 -4.69 16.63 10.16
C ARG A 152 -5.12 17.69 9.15
N CYS A 153 -4.88 17.41 7.87
CA CYS A 153 -5.41 18.16 6.76
C CYS A 153 -5.85 17.21 5.65
N GLU A 154 -7.02 17.47 5.09
CA GLU A 154 -7.58 16.75 3.95
C GLU A 154 -7.95 17.75 2.87
N LEU A 155 -7.46 17.51 1.66
CA LEU A 155 -7.83 18.22 0.45
C LEU A 155 -8.59 17.24 -0.44
N MET A 156 -9.80 17.62 -0.85
CA MET A 156 -10.60 16.86 -1.80
C MET A 156 -10.77 17.70 -3.06
N GLY A 157 -10.25 17.21 -4.17
CA GLY A 157 -10.27 17.86 -5.47
C GLY A 157 -11.29 17.19 -6.39
N LYS A 158 -12.08 17.99 -7.10
CA LYS A 158 -12.93 17.54 -8.20
C LYS A 158 -12.81 18.52 -9.37
N GLY A 159 -12.01 18.15 -10.36
CA GLY A 159 -11.59 19.09 -11.41
C GLY A 159 -10.78 20.24 -10.80
N LYS A 160 -11.16 21.50 -11.09
CA LYS A 160 -10.47 22.70 -10.59
C LYS A 160 -10.81 23.08 -9.16
N GLU A 161 -11.89 22.53 -8.60
CA GLU A 161 -12.33 22.84 -7.25
C GLU A 161 -11.56 21.97 -6.25
N THR A 162 -11.08 22.58 -5.17
CA THR A 162 -10.43 21.88 -4.05
C THR A 162 -11.07 22.36 -2.74
N THR A 163 -11.63 21.43 -1.97
CA THR A 163 -12.14 21.69 -0.63
C THR A 163 -11.11 21.29 0.43
N VAL A 164 -11.09 21.99 1.56
CA VAL A 164 -10.11 21.79 2.63
C VAL A 164 -10.80 21.50 3.97
N HIS A 165 -10.41 20.40 4.60
CA HIS A 165 -10.82 20.03 5.95
C HIS A 165 -9.59 19.84 6.82
N SER A 166 -9.37 20.74 7.79
CA SER A 166 -8.18 20.69 8.65
C SER A 166 -8.53 20.99 10.10
N SER A 167 -7.71 20.47 11.02
CA SER A 167 -7.73 20.81 12.44
C SER A 167 -7.39 22.29 12.69
N GLU A 168 -6.47 22.87 11.91
CA GLU A 168 -6.02 24.27 12.05
C GLU A 168 -6.24 25.05 10.75
N LYS A 169 -7.50 25.15 10.30
CA LYS A 169 -7.90 25.75 9.01
C LYS A 169 -7.22 27.09 8.71
N GLU A 170 -7.17 28.00 9.68
CA GLU A 170 -6.62 29.36 9.50
C GLU A 170 -5.11 29.39 9.23
N SER A 171 -4.41 28.30 9.50
CA SER A 171 -2.97 28.19 9.27
C SER A 171 -2.60 27.54 7.93
N ILE A 172 -3.58 26.97 7.22
CA ILE A 172 -3.39 26.30 5.94
C ILE A 172 -3.40 27.30 4.80
N VAL A 173 -2.42 27.17 3.91
CA VAL A 173 -2.39 27.83 2.60
C VAL A 173 -2.37 26.74 1.53
N VAL A 174 -3.40 26.71 0.70
CA VAL A 174 -3.45 25.89 -0.52
C VAL A 174 -2.87 26.71 -1.66
N HIS A 175 -1.85 26.16 -2.32
CA HIS A 175 -1.10 26.84 -3.37
C HIS A 175 -1.52 26.40 -4.77
N ASP A 176 -2.03 25.17 -4.90
CA ASP A 176 -2.36 24.58 -6.18
C ASP A 176 -3.59 23.68 -6.10
N SER A 177 -4.26 23.48 -7.23
CA SER A 177 -5.34 22.50 -7.35
C SER A 177 -4.76 21.10 -7.35
N LEU A 178 -5.55 20.11 -6.93
CA LEU A 178 -5.19 18.70 -7.09
C LEU A 178 -5.27 18.23 -8.57
N GLU A 179 -5.86 19.04 -9.47
CA GLU A 179 -5.96 18.73 -10.90
C GLU A 179 -4.58 18.50 -11.54
N GLY A 180 -4.47 17.42 -12.31
CA GLY A 180 -3.27 17.14 -13.11
C GLY A 180 -2.03 16.76 -12.30
N ILE A 181 -2.15 16.52 -10.99
CA ILE A 181 -1.09 15.91 -10.20
C ILE A 181 -0.97 14.44 -10.63
N PRO A 182 0.16 14.03 -11.23
CA PRO A 182 0.35 12.66 -11.66
C PRO A 182 0.53 11.75 -10.46
N SER A 183 0.09 10.50 -10.59
CA SER A 183 0.24 9.51 -9.53
C SER A 183 1.66 8.92 -9.44
N GLU A 184 2.46 9.06 -10.51
CA GLU A 184 3.73 8.38 -10.85
C GLU A 184 4.67 8.08 -9.68
N LEU A 185 4.27 7.11 -8.87
CA LEU A 185 5.09 6.39 -7.92
C LEU A 185 5.36 5.03 -8.54
N GLU A 186 6.51 4.91 -9.21
CA GLU A 186 6.95 3.63 -9.78
C GLU A 186 7.14 2.59 -8.66
N ALA A 187 6.71 1.36 -8.93
CA ALA A 187 6.82 0.25 -7.98
C ALA A 187 8.17 -0.45 -8.12
N VAL A 188 8.68 -1.01 -7.02
CA VAL A 188 9.87 -1.87 -7.06
C VAL A 188 9.59 -3.06 -7.98
N SER A 189 10.34 -3.16 -9.09
CA SER A 189 10.36 -4.35 -9.93
C SER A 189 11.21 -5.42 -9.24
N LEU A 190 10.56 -6.33 -8.49
CA LEU A 190 11.22 -7.55 -8.03
C LEU A 190 11.11 -8.58 -9.15
N VAL A 191 12.13 -8.66 -10.01
CA VAL A 191 12.34 -9.83 -10.87
C VAL A 191 12.73 -10.98 -9.95
N SER A 192 11.81 -11.91 -9.70
CA SER A 192 12.16 -13.19 -9.09
C SER A 192 12.89 -14.04 -10.14
N THR A 193 14.22 -14.01 -10.16
CA THR A 193 15.00 -15.04 -10.86
C THR A 193 14.94 -16.33 -10.03
N LEU A 194 13.92 -17.15 -10.30
CA LEU A 194 14.05 -18.59 -10.05
C LEU A 194 15.08 -19.13 -11.06
N PRO A 195 16.13 -19.85 -10.65
CA PRO A 195 17.00 -20.51 -11.60
C PRO A 195 16.22 -21.65 -12.28
N ASP A 196 16.14 -21.59 -13.61
CA ASP A 196 15.68 -22.70 -14.44
C ASP A 196 16.48 -23.96 -14.08
N SER A 197 15.82 -24.92 -13.44
CA SER A 197 16.35 -26.27 -13.35
C SER A 197 16.31 -26.88 -14.75
N LYS A 198 17.41 -26.75 -15.49
CA LYS A 198 17.65 -27.57 -16.67
C LYS A 198 17.73 -29.03 -16.24
N THR A 199 16.65 -29.77 -16.40
CA THR A 199 16.67 -31.24 -16.45
C THR A 199 17.33 -31.64 -17.78
N GLY A 200 18.66 -31.71 -17.77
CA GLY A 200 19.41 -32.40 -18.81
C GLY A 200 19.29 -33.89 -18.58
N SER A 201 18.45 -34.57 -19.36
CA SER A 201 18.51 -36.02 -19.51
C SER A 201 19.86 -36.39 -20.11
N GLN A 202 20.74 -36.97 -19.31
CA GLN A 202 21.97 -37.57 -19.79
C GLN A 202 21.74 -39.09 -19.83
N GLU A 203 21.50 -39.61 -21.03
CA GLU A 203 21.57 -41.04 -21.33
C GLU A 203 22.97 -41.56 -20.99
N MET A 204 23.02 -42.59 -20.14
CA MET A 204 24.22 -43.36 -19.84
C MET A 204 24.42 -44.41 -20.94
N PRO A 205 25.61 -44.51 -21.56
CA PRO A 205 25.89 -45.59 -22.49
C PRO A 205 26.21 -46.87 -21.70
N SER A 206 25.38 -47.90 -21.85
CA SER A 206 25.71 -49.25 -21.38
C SER A 206 26.67 -49.90 -22.38
N GLY A 207 27.90 -50.17 -21.95
CA GLY A 207 28.85 -50.92 -22.76
C GLY A 207 30.00 -51.48 -21.93
N ARG A 208 29.83 -52.72 -21.43
CA ARG A 208 30.84 -53.79 -21.53
C ARG A 208 30.29 -55.15 -21.09
N THR A 209 30.09 -56.03 -22.08
CA THR A 209 30.72 -57.36 -22.24
C THR A 209 31.69 -57.80 -21.12
N ASP A 210 31.78 -59.03 -20.63
CA ASP A 210 31.37 -60.38 -21.08
C ASP A 210 31.27 -61.31 -19.84
N VAL A 211 30.32 -62.26 -19.83
CA VAL A 211 30.52 -63.73 -19.77
C VAL A 211 29.31 -64.39 -20.43
#